data_AF-A0A139LVF6-F1
#
_entry.id   AF-A0A139LVF6-F1
#
_cell.length_a   1.000
_cell.length_b   1.000
_cell.length_c   1.000
_cell.angle_alpha   90.00
_cell.angle_beta   90.00
_cell.angle_gamma   90.00
#
_symmetry.space_group_name_H-M   'P 1'
#
loop_
_entity.id
_entity.type
_entity.pdbx_description
1 polymer ?
#
loop_
_entity_poly.entity_id
_entity_poly.type
_entity_poly.pdbx_seq_one_letter_code
_entity_poly.pdbx_strand_id
1 'polypeptide(L)'
;MKMLGVEPVITDLALTSPFHVPQGQISVSQGQMAVSQGQAVNLPEQTATPQAVTERDENAANRQETQSRPDCMPCAECTAMVTYLTPDMETQKHRSESATLYIDYPTGVYDVRREFHNNRPELEKLDSLMRPLTEGNLANISSISICGYASPDGTYKDNEILASNRARCFKEYMRATYAPGHDLYKVSSIPEDWDGLVELL
;
A
#
# COMPACT_ATOMS: atom_id res chain seq x y z
N MET A 1 35.67 -38.21 -35.37
CA MET A 1 36.12 -36.83 -35.10
C MET A 1 34.90 -35.92 -35.27
N LYS A 2 34.64 -35.06 -34.27
CA LYS A 2 33.55 -34.08 -34.11
C LYS A 2 32.15 -34.59 -33.68
N MET A 3 31.85 -34.25 -32.43
CA MET A 3 30.53 -34.04 -31.80
C MET A 3 29.87 -32.75 -32.35
N LEU A 4 28.59 -32.55 -31.99
CA LEU A 4 27.73 -31.34 -32.03
C LEU A 4 26.47 -31.59 -32.90
N GLY A 5 25.22 -31.37 -32.46
CA GLY A 5 24.74 -30.70 -31.27
C GLY A 5 23.35 -31.21 -30.87
N VAL A 6 23.13 -31.26 -29.56
CA VAL A 6 21.83 -31.41 -28.92
C VAL A 6 21.29 -29.99 -28.76
N GLU A 7 20.11 -29.71 -29.31
CA GLU A 7 19.36 -28.52 -28.92
C GLU A 7 18.52 -28.85 -27.69
N PRO A 8 18.75 -28.22 -26.53
CA PRO A 8 17.75 -28.17 -25.50
C PRO A 8 16.82 -26.98 -25.76
N VAL A 9 15.53 -27.31 -25.89
CA VAL A 9 14.39 -26.41 -25.81
C VAL A 9 14.53 -25.57 -24.53
N ILE A 10 14.88 -24.29 -24.68
CA ILE A 10 14.76 -23.30 -23.61
C ILE A 10 13.31 -22.84 -23.63
N THR A 11 12.46 -23.54 -22.89
CA THR A 11 11.13 -23.02 -22.57
C THR A 11 11.26 -21.97 -21.48
N ASP A 12 10.83 -20.76 -21.85
CA ASP A 12 10.52 -19.62 -21.00
C ASP A 12 9.92 -20.03 -19.65
N LEU A 13 10.66 -19.72 -18.58
CA LEU A 13 10.12 -19.53 -17.24
C LEU A 13 10.49 -18.12 -16.80
N ALA A 14 9.95 -17.14 -17.53
CA ALA A 14 9.84 -15.77 -17.04
C ALA A 14 8.87 -15.77 -15.84
N LEU A 15 9.41 -15.90 -14.63
CA LEU A 15 8.70 -15.60 -13.38
C LEU A 15 8.58 -14.07 -13.23
N THR A 16 7.86 -13.44 -14.15
CA THR A 16 7.41 -12.04 -14.03
C THR A 16 5.90 -12.05 -13.84
N SER A 17 5.45 -12.42 -12.65
CA SER A 17 4.06 -12.22 -12.23
C SER A 17 4.05 -11.65 -10.82
N PRO A 18 3.52 -10.43 -10.62
CA PRO A 18 3.31 -9.91 -9.28
C PRO A 18 2.22 -10.75 -8.60
N PHE A 19 2.56 -11.32 -7.45
CA PHE A 19 1.66 -12.09 -6.61
C PHE A 19 0.43 -11.24 -6.26
N HIS A 20 -0.75 -11.62 -6.76
CA HIS A 20 -2.03 -10.92 -6.53
C HIS A 20 -2.86 -11.68 -5.49
N VAL A 21 -3.21 -11.02 -4.38
CA VAL A 21 -4.08 -11.59 -3.34
C VAL A 21 -5.54 -11.31 -3.71
N PRO A 22 -6.41 -12.33 -3.88
CA PRO A 22 -7.80 -12.12 -4.26
C PRO A 22 -8.61 -11.51 -3.10
N GLN A 23 -9.20 -10.33 -3.30
CA GLN A 23 -10.20 -9.79 -2.39
C GLN A 23 -11.58 -10.41 -2.71
N GLY A 24 -12.15 -11.13 -1.75
CA GLY A 24 -13.47 -11.74 -1.88
C GLY A 24 -14.58 -10.69 -1.88
N GLN A 25 -15.46 -10.74 -2.88
CA GLN A 25 -16.70 -9.97 -2.96
C GLN A 25 -17.81 -10.63 -2.12
N ILE A 26 -18.48 -9.84 -1.28
CA ILE A 26 -19.67 -10.27 -0.53
C ILE A 26 -20.90 -9.80 -1.31
N SER A 27 -21.57 -10.71 -2.01
CA SER A 27 -22.88 -10.44 -2.63
C SER A 27 -23.99 -10.62 -1.60
N VAL A 28 -24.74 -9.57 -1.31
CA VAL A 28 -25.98 -9.64 -0.53
C VAL A 28 -27.16 -9.56 -1.50
N SER A 29 -27.87 -10.68 -1.63
CA SER A 29 -29.13 -10.81 -2.36
C SER A 29 -30.27 -10.14 -1.59
N GLN A 30 -30.99 -9.23 -2.25
CA GLN A 30 -32.18 -8.58 -1.71
C GLN A 30 -33.38 -9.55 -1.71
N GLY A 31 -33.90 -9.86 -0.52
CA GLY A 31 -35.22 -10.44 -0.33
C GLY A 31 -36.23 -9.34 0.04
N GLN A 32 -37.20 -9.08 -0.83
CA GLN A 32 -38.40 -8.30 -0.54
C GLN A 32 -39.32 -9.07 0.42
N MET A 33 -40.00 -8.40 1.36
CA MET A 33 -41.37 -8.74 1.76
C MET A 33 -42.14 -7.53 2.33
N ALA A 34 -43.46 -7.63 2.20
CA ALA A 34 -44.48 -6.59 2.17
C ALA A 34 -44.86 -5.97 3.52
N VAL A 35 -45.44 -4.78 3.41
CA VAL A 35 -46.02 -3.94 4.47
C VAL A 35 -47.44 -4.40 4.80
N SER A 36 -47.77 -4.55 6.09
CA SER A 36 -49.15 -4.41 6.58
C SER A 36 -49.18 -3.94 8.04
N GLN A 37 -50.10 -3.02 8.35
CA GLN A 37 -50.16 -2.16 9.54
C GLN A 37 -50.96 -2.77 10.71
N GLY A 38 -50.65 -2.38 11.97
CA GLY A 38 -51.58 -2.52 13.11
C GLY A 38 -51.00 -2.51 14.55
N GLN A 39 -50.89 -1.31 15.14
CA GLN A 39 -51.03 -0.90 16.57
C GLN A 39 -50.35 -1.62 17.78
N ALA A 40 -49.39 -0.88 18.38
CA ALA A 40 -49.27 -0.36 19.76
C ALA A 40 -49.17 -1.29 21.00
N VAL A 41 -48.02 -1.24 21.72
CA VAL A 41 -47.89 -0.74 23.12
C VAL A 41 -46.41 -0.60 23.60
N ASN A 42 -46.18 0.40 24.48
CA ASN A 42 -44.98 0.94 25.16
C ASN A 42 -43.86 0.00 25.69
N LEU A 43 -42.57 0.41 25.54
CA LEU A 43 -41.53 0.67 26.59
C LEU A 43 -40.15 1.07 25.95
N PRO A 44 -39.16 1.63 26.68
CA PRO A 44 -38.37 2.80 26.28
C PRO A 44 -37.23 2.51 25.27
N GLU A 45 -37.01 3.45 24.35
CA GLU A 45 -35.92 3.43 23.38
C GLU A 45 -34.61 3.89 24.04
N GLN A 46 -33.70 2.95 24.29
CA GLN A 46 -32.28 3.22 24.54
C GLN A 46 -31.57 3.23 23.19
N THR A 47 -31.15 4.40 22.69
CA THR A 47 -30.25 4.48 21.54
C THR A 47 -28.85 4.07 22.00
N ALA A 48 -28.49 2.83 21.69
CA ALA A 48 -27.16 2.29 21.90
C ALA A 48 -26.15 2.91 20.91
N THR A 49 -25.09 3.47 21.48
CA THR A 49 -23.76 3.66 20.89
C THR A 49 -23.26 2.43 20.12
N PRO A 50 -22.54 2.57 18.99
CA PRO A 50 -21.79 1.47 18.42
C PRO A 50 -20.64 1.11 19.37
N GLN A 51 -20.74 -0.04 20.04
CA GLN A 51 -19.67 -0.54 20.89
C GLN A 51 -18.59 -1.21 20.06
N ALA A 52 -17.36 -0.86 20.44
CA ALA A 52 -16.09 -1.36 20.01
C ALA A 52 -16.04 -2.88 19.83
N VAL A 53 -15.14 -3.33 18.94
CA VAL A 53 -14.63 -4.70 18.93
C VAL A 53 -14.09 -4.99 20.32
N THR A 54 -14.86 -5.72 21.11
CA THR A 54 -14.44 -6.23 22.41
C THR A 54 -13.27 -7.17 22.18
N GLU A 55 -12.09 -6.78 22.66
CA GLU A 55 -11.00 -7.72 22.92
C GLU A 55 -11.58 -8.82 23.82
N ARG A 56 -11.51 -10.07 23.35
CA ARG A 56 -11.95 -11.21 24.15
C ARG A 56 -11.00 -11.34 25.33
N ASP A 57 -11.43 -10.84 26.48
CA ASP A 57 -10.82 -11.13 27.77
C ASP A 57 -10.95 -12.64 28.03
N GLU A 58 -9.84 -13.36 27.88
CA GLU A 58 -9.76 -14.77 28.25
C GLU A 58 -9.74 -14.86 29.78
N ASN A 59 -10.90 -15.17 30.37
CA ASN A 59 -11.05 -15.38 31.79
C ASN A 59 -10.14 -16.53 32.26
N ALA A 60 -9.15 -16.18 33.07
CA ALA A 60 -8.23 -17.09 33.74
C ALA A 60 -8.93 -17.85 34.87
N ALA A 61 -9.68 -18.89 34.54
CA ALA A 61 -10.10 -19.90 35.51
C ALA A 61 -10.34 -21.25 34.83
N ASN A 62 -9.41 -22.16 35.07
CA ASN A 62 -9.49 -23.60 34.82
C ASN A 62 -9.46 -24.04 33.34
N ARG A 63 -8.28 -23.96 32.72
CA ARG A 63 -7.93 -24.80 31.58
C ARG A 63 -6.80 -25.71 32.04
N GLN A 64 -7.15 -26.95 32.38
CA GLN A 64 -6.17 -28.02 32.57
C GLN A 64 -5.21 -28.02 31.38
N GLU A 65 -3.92 -28.15 31.64
CA GLU A 65 -2.89 -28.40 30.64
C GLU A 65 -3.30 -29.62 29.80
N THR A 66 -3.95 -29.37 28.66
CA THR A 66 -4.01 -30.38 27.60
C THR A 66 -2.59 -30.56 27.13
N GLN A 67 -2.03 -31.73 27.46
CA GLN A 67 -0.79 -32.25 26.93
C GLN A 67 -0.62 -31.83 25.46
N SER A 68 0.48 -31.14 25.21
CA SER A 68 0.96 -30.70 23.91
C SER A 68 0.64 -31.73 22.85
N ARG A 69 -0.28 -31.37 21.95
CA ARG A 69 -0.51 -32.10 20.70
C ARG A 69 0.86 -32.19 20.01
N PRO A 70 1.39 -33.38 19.71
CA PRO A 70 2.69 -33.47 19.05
C PRO A 70 2.58 -32.67 17.76
N ASP A 71 3.57 -31.83 17.51
CA ASP A 71 3.71 -31.08 16.26
C ASP A 71 3.38 -32.02 15.10
N CYS A 72 2.33 -31.69 14.34
CA CYS A 72 1.81 -32.55 13.28
C CYS A 72 2.79 -32.51 12.11
N MET A 73 3.88 -33.27 12.23
CA MET A 73 4.83 -33.46 11.16
C MET A 73 4.18 -34.38 10.12
N PRO A 74 4.10 -34.00 8.84
CA PRO A 74 3.51 -34.84 7.81
C PRO A 74 4.25 -36.19 7.76
N CYS A 75 3.48 -37.23 7.47
CA CYS A 75 4.01 -38.59 7.36
C CYS A 75 5.05 -38.69 6.23
N ALA A 76 6.06 -39.57 6.34
CA ALA A 76 7.14 -39.64 5.35
C ALA A 76 6.64 -39.90 3.91
N GLU A 77 5.61 -40.74 3.78
CA GLU A 77 4.89 -40.99 2.53
C GLU A 77 4.15 -39.73 2.03
N CYS A 78 3.56 -38.92 2.92
CA CYS A 78 2.96 -37.63 2.61
C CYS A 78 4.00 -36.65 2.02
N THR A 79 5.20 -36.59 2.61
CA THR A 79 6.30 -35.72 2.15
C THR A 79 6.84 -36.17 0.79
N ALA A 80 6.92 -37.48 0.54
CA ALA A 80 7.39 -38.04 -0.73
C ALA A 80 6.42 -37.81 -1.90
N MET A 81 5.12 -37.60 -1.62
CA MET A 81 4.09 -37.33 -2.63
C MET A 81 4.08 -35.87 -3.11
N VAL A 82 4.83 -34.96 -2.48
CA VAL A 82 4.86 -33.54 -2.86
C VAL A 82 6.26 -33.15 -3.32
N THR A 83 6.33 -32.59 -4.52
CA THR A 83 7.55 -31.92 -5.01
C THR A 83 7.39 -30.41 -4.83
N TYR A 84 8.34 -29.77 -4.17
CA TYR A 84 8.44 -28.32 -4.10
C TYR A 84 9.85 -27.87 -4.45
N LEU A 85 9.95 -26.65 -4.97
CA LEU A 85 11.24 -26.00 -5.17
C LEU A 85 11.56 -25.23 -3.89
N THR A 86 12.75 -25.46 -3.34
CA THR A 86 13.28 -24.63 -2.26
C THR A 86 13.90 -23.40 -2.91
N PRO A 87 13.41 -22.18 -2.65
CA PRO A 87 14.03 -20.99 -3.19
C PRO A 87 15.44 -20.83 -2.62
N ASP A 88 16.35 -20.29 -3.42
CA ASP A 88 17.67 -19.89 -2.93
C ASP A 88 17.51 -18.85 -1.81
N MET A 89 18.36 -18.96 -0.79
CA MET A 89 18.33 -18.06 0.35
C MET A 89 18.75 -16.64 -0.06
N GLU A 90 17.80 -15.71 -0.08
CA GLU A 90 18.05 -14.28 -0.29
C GLU A 90 18.54 -13.63 1.02
N THR A 91 19.67 -12.93 0.99
CA THR A 91 20.25 -12.25 2.17
C THR A 91 19.57 -10.93 2.49
N GLN A 92 19.07 -10.23 1.46
CA GLN A 92 18.36 -8.95 1.60
C GLN A 92 17.30 -8.82 0.52
N LYS A 93 16.06 -8.60 0.95
CA LYS A 93 14.91 -8.44 0.07
C LYS A 93 14.74 -6.98 -0.36
N HIS A 94 14.65 -6.75 -1.67
CA HIS A 94 14.35 -5.43 -2.22
C HIS A 94 12.87 -5.29 -2.59
N ARG A 95 12.29 -4.12 -2.27
CA ARG A 95 10.90 -3.76 -2.57
C ARG A 95 10.85 -2.30 -3.00
N SER A 96 9.95 -2.02 -3.94
CA SER A 96 9.67 -0.67 -4.43
C SER A 96 8.18 -0.40 -4.28
N GLU A 97 7.85 0.79 -3.81
CA GLU A 97 6.49 1.27 -3.66
C GLU A 97 6.43 2.72 -4.17
N SER A 98 5.31 3.09 -4.76
CA SER A 98 5.10 4.39 -5.39
C SER A 98 3.70 4.89 -5.09
N ALA A 99 3.57 6.18 -4.82
CA ALA A 99 2.30 6.84 -4.63
C ALA A 99 2.30 8.20 -5.35
N THR A 100 1.16 8.54 -5.94
CA THR A 100 0.91 9.88 -6.52
C THR A 100 0.10 10.70 -5.54
N LEU A 101 0.50 11.96 -5.34
CA LEU A 101 -0.12 12.89 -4.40
C LEU A 101 -0.55 14.15 -5.14
N TYR A 102 -1.76 14.62 -4.86
CA TYR A 102 -2.30 15.85 -5.45
C TYR A 102 -2.18 17.01 -4.46
N ILE A 103 -1.11 17.79 -4.57
CA ILE A 103 -0.81 18.86 -3.61
C ILE A 103 -1.22 20.22 -4.19
N ASP A 104 -2.08 20.91 -3.45
CA ASP A 104 -2.45 22.30 -3.66
C ASP A 104 -1.35 23.24 -3.12
N TYR A 105 -1.04 24.29 -3.89
CA TYR A 105 -0.03 25.28 -3.53
C TYR A 105 -0.63 26.69 -3.50
N PRO A 106 -0.31 27.52 -2.48
CA PRO A 106 -0.66 28.94 -2.53
C PRO A 106 0.01 29.62 -3.73
N THR A 107 -0.63 30.67 -4.27
CA THR A 107 -0.10 31.42 -5.40
C THR A 107 1.30 31.94 -5.13
N GLY A 108 2.25 31.63 -6.03
CA GLY A 108 3.64 32.06 -5.94
C GLY A 108 4.47 31.37 -4.84
N VAL A 109 3.92 30.33 -4.20
CA VAL A 109 4.60 29.57 -3.15
C VAL A 109 4.76 28.12 -3.59
N TYR A 110 5.94 27.54 -3.39
CA TYR A 110 6.24 26.15 -3.72
C TYR A 110 6.30 25.24 -2.49
N ASP A 111 6.30 25.83 -1.29
CA ASP A 111 6.36 25.06 -0.05
C ASP A 111 5.04 24.33 0.20
N VAL A 112 5.17 23.05 0.52
CA VAL A 112 4.05 22.18 0.88
C VAL A 112 3.47 22.66 2.20
N ARG A 113 2.17 22.93 2.22
CA ARG A 113 1.43 23.33 3.42
C ARG A 113 0.34 22.31 3.71
N ARG A 114 0.49 21.54 4.78
CA ARG A 114 -0.46 20.49 5.15
C ARG A 114 -1.89 20.98 5.33
N GLU A 115 -2.05 22.16 5.93
CA GLU A 115 -3.37 22.74 6.20
C GLU A 115 -3.90 23.63 5.05
N PHE A 116 -3.23 23.64 3.90
CA PHE A 116 -3.72 24.39 2.74
C PHE A 116 -4.69 23.53 1.91
N HIS A 117 -5.92 24.03 1.75
CA HIS A 117 -6.95 23.38 0.93
C HIS A 117 -7.12 21.89 1.29
N ASN A 118 -7.04 20.99 0.30
CA ASN A 118 -7.27 19.57 0.47
C ASN A 118 -5.96 18.77 0.66
N ASN A 119 -4.88 19.42 1.07
CA ASN A 119 -3.57 18.75 1.23
C ASN A 119 -3.54 17.75 2.37
N ARG A 120 -4.32 17.96 3.43
CA ARG A 120 -4.29 17.09 4.62
C ARG A 120 -4.57 15.61 4.29
N PRO A 121 -5.69 15.25 3.63
CA PRO A 121 -5.93 13.85 3.28
C PRO A 121 -4.91 13.28 2.30
N GLU A 122 -4.35 14.08 1.39
CA GLU A 122 -3.29 13.61 0.48
C GLU A 122 -2.01 13.30 1.26
N LEU A 123 -1.61 14.17 2.18
CA LEU A 123 -0.42 13.97 3.00
C LEU A 123 -0.61 12.87 4.08
N GLU A 124 -1.85 12.56 4.47
CA GLU A 124 -2.15 11.38 5.31
C GLU A 124 -1.87 10.05 4.59
N LYS A 125 -2.03 10.00 3.24
CA LYS A 125 -1.60 8.84 2.45
C LYS A 125 -0.09 8.65 2.55
N LEU A 126 0.65 9.76 2.47
CA LEU A 126 2.11 9.75 2.63
C LEU A 126 2.53 9.35 4.05
N ASP A 127 1.83 9.83 5.07
CA ASP A 127 2.08 9.41 6.47
C ASP A 127 1.92 7.89 6.62
N SER A 128 0.85 7.34 6.04
CA SER A 128 0.57 5.90 6.09
C SER A 128 1.67 5.07 5.40
N LEU A 129 2.24 5.59 4.30
CA LEU A 129 3.35 4.98 3.59
C LEU A 129 4.68 5.06 4.38
N MET A 130 4.94 6.21 5.01
CA MET A 130 6.23 6.47 5.67
C MET A 130 6.31 5.93 7.10
N ARG A 131 5.19 5.84 7.83
CA ARG A 131 5.16 5.36 9.21
C ARG A 131 5.84 3.99 9.42
N PRO A 132 5.52 2.91 8.66
CA PRO A 132 6.18 1.62 8.86
C PRO A 132 7.68 1.64 8.54
N LEU A 133 8.13 2.57 7.69
CA LEU A 133 9.53 2.71 7.27
C LEU A 133 10.38 3.57 8.23
N THR A 134 9.73 4.37 9.07
CA THR A 134 10.39 5.30 10.01
C THR A 134 10.35 4.78 11.45
N GLU A 135 9.27 4.09 11.84
CA GLU A 135 9.11 3.51 13.18
C GLU A 135 9.52 2.04 13.26
N GLY A 136 9.54 1.32 12.13
CA GLY A 136 9.82 -0.11 12.06
C GLY A 136 11.31 -0.44 11.91
N ASN A 137 11.75 -1.58 12.48
CA ASN A 137 13.12 -2.12 12.31
C ASN A 137 13.20 -3.26 11.28
N LEU A 138 12.17 -3.43 10.44
CA LEU A 138 12.08 -4.56 9.51
C LEU A 138 12.53 -4.20 8.08
N ALA A 139 12.62 -2.90 7.76
CA ALA A 139 12.99 -2.42 6.45
C ALA A 139 13.80 -1.13 6.56
N ASN A 140 14.72 -0.92 5.63
CA ASN A 140 15.48 0.32 5.48
C ASN A 140 15.20 0.92 4.10
N ILE A 141 15.05 2.24 4.05
CA ILE A 141 14.87 2.97 2.80
C ILE A 141 16.21 3.03 2.07
N SER A 142 16.28 2.44 0.88
CA SER A 142 17.48 2.47 0.02
C SER A 142 17.53 3.71 -0.88
N SER A 143 16.38 4.19 -1.35
CA SER A 143 16.27 5.40 -2.15
C SER A 143 14.84 5.91 -2.18
N ILE A 144 14.67 7.23 -2.33
CA ILE A 144 13.39 7.91 -2.50
C ILE A 144 13.48 8.69 -3.81
N SER A 145 12.56 8.41 -4.75
CA SER A 145 12.47 9.15 -6.00
C SER A 145 11.26 10.08 -5.96
N ILE A 146 11.46 11.35 -6.26
CA ILE A 146 10.42 12.39 -6.26
C ILE A 146 10.38 12.98 -7.67
N CYS A 147 9.23 12.88 -8.33
CA CYS A 147 8.99 13.54 -9.61
C CYS A 147 7.88 14.59 -9.44
N GLY A 148 8.20 15.86 -9.72
CA GLY A 148 7.20 16.93 -9.72
C GLY A 148 6.60 17.16 -11.10
N TYR A 149 5.34 17.54 -11.12
CA TYR A 149 4.56 17.83 -12.32
C TYR A 149 3.87 19.19 -12.22
N ALA A 150 3.55 19.79 -13.36
CA ALA A 150 2.59 20.88 -13.44
C ALA A 150 1.47 20.54 -14.44
N SER A 151 0.30 21.15 -14.24
CA SER A 151 -0.80 21.06 -15.19
C SER A 151 -0.37 21.64 -16.55
N PRO A 152 -0.88 21.13 -17.68
CA PRO A 152 -0.54 21.61 -19.03
C PRO A 152 -1.22 22.95 -19.37
N ASP A 153 -1.25 23.87 -18.40
CA ASP A 153 -1.84 25.19 -18.52
C ASP A 153 -0.75 26.26 -18.55
N GLY A 154 -0.93 27.31 -19.34
CA GLY A 154 0.03 28.41 -19.42
C GLY A 154 1.22 28.11 -20.34
N THR A 155 2.39 28.67 -20.03
CA THR A 155 3.59 28.49 -20.88
C THR A 155 4.45 27.34 -20.38
N TYR A 156 4.99 26.55 -21.31
CA TYR A 156 5.88 25.42 -21.00
C TYR A 156 7.04 25.80 -20.07
N LYS A 157 7.64 26.98 -20.29
CA LYS A 157 8.77 27.47 -19.48
C LYS A 157 8.35 27.71 -18.02
N ASP A 158 7.17 28.27 -17.80
CA ASP A 158 6.67 28.48 -16.43
C ASP A 158 6.35 27.13 -15.76
N ASN A 159 5.81 26.19 -16.53
CA ASN A 159 5.51 24.83 -16.08
C ASN A 159 6.78 24.05 -15.68
N GLU A 160 7.86 24.19 -16.44
CA GLU A 160 9.17 23.62 -16.09
C GLU A 160 9.69 24.16 -14.74
N ILE A 161 9.57 25.47 -14.52
CA ILE A 161 9.94 26.12 -13.25
C ILE A 161 9.03 25.67 -12.11
N LEU A 162 7.72 25.56 -12.36
CA LEU A 162 6.74 25.11 -11.37
C LEU A 162 7.01 23.67 -10.92
N ALA A 163 7.11 22.74 -11.87
CA ALA A 163 7.31 21.32 -11.61
C ALA A 163 8.63 21.07 -10.86
N SER A 164 9.74 21.69 -11.30
CA SER A 164 11.05 21.54 -10.67
C SER A 164 11.10 22.11 -9.25
N ASN A 165 10.52 23.30 -9.02
CA ASN A 165 10.48 23.89 -7.68
C ASN A 165 9.57 23.09 -6.73
N ARG A 166 8.41 22.63 -7.19
CA ARG A 166 7.52 21.77 -6.39
C ARG A 166 8.21 20.48 -5.97
N ALA A 167 8.92 19.80 -6.89
CA ALA A 167 9.67 18.59 -6.56
C ALA A 167 10.74 18.86 -5.48
N ARG A 168 11.49 19.96 -5.63
CA ARG A 168 12.54 20.35 -4.68
C ARG A 168 11.97 20.72 -3.31
N CYS A 169 10.92 21.53 -3.25
CA CYS A 169 10.27 21.90 -1.99
C CYS A 169 9.59 20.70 -1.32
N PHE A 170 9.01 19.77 -2.10
CA PHE A 170 8.46 18.53 -1.56
C PHE A 170 9.54 17.65 -0.93
N LYS A 171 10.74 17.56 -1.53
CA LYS A 171 11.89 16.91 -0.89
C LYS A 171 12.22 17.53 0.46
N GLU A 172 12.25 18.86 0.56
CA GLU A 172 12.51 19.55 1.83
C GLU A 172 11.40 19.30 2.86
N TYR A 173 10.13 19.25 2.45
CA TYR A 173 9.02 18.84 3.30
C TYR A 173 9.22 17.41 3.83
N MET A 174 9.51 16.43 2.97
CA MET A 174 9.75 15.05 3.39
C MET A 174 10.91 14.94 4.39
N ARG A 175 11.98 15.70 4.17
CA ARG A 175 13.13 15.75 5.08
C ARG A 175 12.75 16.31 6.44
N ALA A 176 12.01 17.42 6.47
CA ALA A 176 11.59 18.06 7.71
C ALA A 176 10.58 17.21 8.50
N THR A 177 9.70 16.48 7.82
CA THR A 177 8.61 15.74 8.46
C THR A 177 9.01 14.34 8.90
N TYR A 178 9.76 13.60 8.09
CA TYR A 178 10.06 12.17 8.34
C TYR A 178 11.54 11.89 8.65
N ALA A 179 12.41 12.90 8.51
CA ALA A 179 13.86 12.81 8.67
C ALA A 179 14.57 11.61 7.98
N PRO A 180 14.28 11.23 6.73
CA PRO A 180 15.08 10.24 6.02
C PRO A 180 16.51 10.75 5.77
N GLY A 181 17.46 9.84 5.64
CA GLY A 181 18.86 10.17 5.36
C GLY A 181 19.04 11.10 4.16
N HIS A 182 19.99 12.04 4.25
CA HIS A 182 20.19 13.12 3.27
C HIS A 182 20.46 12.62 1.84
N ASP A 183 21.18 11.50 1.70
CA ASP A 183 21.69 11.01 0.41
C ASP A 183 20.72 10.05 -0.31
N LEU A 184 19.51 9.87 0.22
CA LEU A 184 18.53 8.92 -0.31
C LEU A 184 17.71 9.48 -1.47
N TYR A 185 17.67 10.80 -1.64
CA TYR A 185 16.71 11.47 -2.52
C TYR A 185 17.22 11.66 -3.95
N LYS A 186 16.41 11.25 -4.91
CA LYS A 186 16.54 11.57 -6.33
C LYS A 186 15.35 12.43 -6.74
N VAL A 187 15.61 13.65 -7.21
CA VAL A 187 14.56 14.60 -7.60
C VAL A 187 14.60 14.82 -9.10
N SER A 188 13.45 14.65 -9.75
CA SER A 188 13.22 14.94 -11.16
C SER A 188 11.94 15.77 -11.32
N SER A 189 11.70 16.26 -12.53
CA SER A 189 10.47 16.97 -12.86
C SER A 189 10.10 16.78 -14.32
N ILE A 190 8.79 16.70 -14.58
CA ILE A 190 8.22 16.75 -15.92
C ILE A 190 7.38 18.03 -15.99
N PRO A 191 7.65 18.94 -16.95
CA PRO A 191 6.97 20.23 -17.00
C PRO A 191 5.44 20.10 -17.05
N GLU A 192 4.90 19.17 -17.83
CA GLU A 192 3.47 19.07 -18.08
C GLU A 192 2.98 17.62 -17.92
N ASP A 193 1.97 17.43 -17.07
CA ASP A 193 1.31 16.15 -16.87
C ASP A 193 0.18 15.93 -17.89
N TRP A 194 0.56 15.49 -19.08
CA TRP A 194 -0.40 15.18 -20.13
C TRP A 194 -1.16 13.87 -19.85
N ASP A 195 -0.52 12.89 -19.22
CA ASP A 195 -1.14 11.62 -18.88
C ASP A 195 -2.23 11.81 -17.82
N GLY A 196 -1.97 12.60 -16.77
CA GLY A 196 -2.95 12.96 -15.76
C GLY A 196 -4.14 13.75 -16.31
N LEU A 197 -3.94 14.57 -17.35
CA LEU A 197 -5.05 15.23 -18.04
C LEU A 197 -5.93 14.21 -18.79
N VAL A 198 -5.33 13.24 -19.47
CA VAL A 198 -6.06 12.22 -20.23
C VAL A 198 -6.93 11.35 -19.32
N GLU A 199 -6.47 11.02 -18.11
CA GLU A 199 -7.26 10.25 -17.14
C GLU A 199 -8.54 10.95 -16.67
N LEU A 200 -8.63 12.28 -16.79
CA LEU A 200 -9.76 13.08 -16.34
C LEU A 200 -10.83 13.32 -17.42
N LEU A 201 -10.59 12.88 -18.67
CA LEU A 201 -11.47 13.08 -19.84
C LEU A 201 -12.33 11.86 -20.14
#